data_AF-A0A2S6AYR8-F1
#
_entry.id   AF-A0A2S6AYR8-F1
#
_cell.length_a   1.000
_cell.length_b   1.000
_cell.length_c   1.000
_cell.angle_alpha   90.00
_cell.angle_beta   90.00
_cell.angle_gamma   90.00
#
_symmetry.space_group_name_H-M   'P 1'
#
loop_
_entity.id
_entity.type
_entity.pdbx_description
1 polymer ?
#
loop_
_entity_poly.entity_id
_entity_poly.type
_entity_poly.pdbx_seq_one_letter_code
_entity_poly.pdbx_strand_id
1 'polypeptide(L)'
;HQLVFHMAGDTGSLRSPGFQKLVANEMTRQYDNESTTADKPQFLFHLGDVVYNFGQASQYYDQFFSPYKNYPAPVFAIPGNHDAD
;
A
#
# COMPACT_ATOMS: atom_id res chain seq x y z
N HIS A 1 0.10 -12.39 23.12
CA HIS A 1 -0.43 -11.37 22.19
C HIS A 1 0.45 -11.34 20.96
N GLN A 2 -0.14 -11.31 19.77
CA GLN A 2 0.54 -11.31 18.47
C GLN A 2 0.17 -10.01 17.75
N LEU A 3 1.10 -9.49 16.94
CA LEU A 3 0.87 -8.37 16.05
C LEU A 3 1.21 -8.81 14.62
N VAL A 4 0.23 -8.72 13.71
CA VAL A 4 0.40 -9.02 12.29
C VAL A 4 0.09 -7.76 11.49
N PHE A 5 0.92 -7.47 10.50
CA PHE A 5 0.75 -6.33 9.60
C PHE A 5 1.47 -6.59 8.29
N HIS A 6 1.00 -5.96 7.22
CA HIS A 6 1.68 -5.98 5.94
C HIS A 6 2.75 -4.88 5.87
N MET A 7 3.80 -5.11 5.09
CA MET A 7 4.80 -4.10 4.74
C MET A 7 5.03 -4.10 3.23
N ALA A 8 5.05 -2.91 2.63
CA ALA A 8 5.37 -2.70 1.22
C ALA A 8 6.06 -1.34 1.05
N GLY A 9 6.86 -1.17 0.01
CA GLY A 9 7.52 0.08 -0.35
C GLY A 9 7.91 0.05 -1.82
N ASP A 10 8.36 1.18 -2.37
CA ASP A 10 8.73 1.31 -3.79
C ASP A 10 7.60 0.83 -4.71
N THR A 11 6.41 1.39 -4.49
CA THR A 11 5.18 0.94 -5.16
C THR A 11 4.69 1.90 -6.23
N GLY A 12 5.12 3.16 -6.19
CA GLY A 12 4.91 4.13 -7.25
C GLY A 12 5.62 3.72 -8.54
N SER A 13 5.10 4.15 -9.69
CA SER A 13 5.70 3.81 -10.98
C SER A 13 5.32 4.82 -12.06
N LEU A 14 6.32 5.24 -12.85
CA LEU A 14 6.11 6.09 -14.03
C LEU A 14 5.50 5.36 -15.23
N ARG A 15 5.55 4.02 -15.25
CA ARG A 15 5.31 3.24 -16.47
C ARG A 15 4.07 2.34 -16.42
N SER A 16 3.71 1.79 -15.26
CA SER A 16 2.47 1.01 -15.14
C SER A 16 2.05 0.76 -13.69
N PRO A 17 0.89 1.27 -13.23
CA PRO A 17 0.35 0.97 -11.89
C PRO A 17 -0.26 -0.44 -11.78
N GLY A 18 -0.18 -1.26 -12.83
CA GLY A 18 -0.86 -2.56 -12.90
C GLY A 18 -0.40 -3.55 -11.81
N PHE A 19 0.91 -3.62 -11.55
CA PHE A 19 1.46 -4.57 -10.59
C PHE A 19 1.09 -4.24 -9.14
N GLN A 20 1.09 -2.96 -8.78
CA GLN A 20 0.72 -2.52 -7.44
C GLN A 20 -0.71 -2.92 -7.07
N LYS A 21 -1.66 -2.81 -8.02
CA LYS A 21 -3.03 -3.28 -7.83
C LYS A 21 -3.11 -4.78 -7.57
N LEU A 22 -2.28 -5.58 -8.23
CA LEU A 22 -2.24 -7.03 -8.00
C LEU A 22 -1.75 -7.36 -6.58
N VAL A 23 -0.69 -6.69 -6.13
CA VAL A 23 -0.17 -6.87 -4.76
C VAL A 23 -1.18 -6.40 -3.72
N ALA A 24 -1.82 -5.24 -3.91
CA ALA A 24 -2.86 -4.73 -3.01
C ALA A 24 -4.09 -5.66 -2.94
N ASN A 25 -4.51 -6.22 -4.07
CA ASN A 25 -5.57 -7.23 -4.10
C ASN A 25 -5.18 -8.51 -3.36
N GLU A 26 -3.94 -8.98 -3.51
CA GLU A 26 -3.48 -10.17 -2.80
C GLU A 26 -3.37 -9.93 -1.29
N MET A 27 -2.90 -8.76 -0.86
CA MET A 27 -2.91 -8.36 0.56
C MET A 27 -4.33 -8.30 1.12
N THR A 28 -5.31 -7.85 0.32
CA THR A 28 -6.73 -7.87 0.71
C THR A 28 -7.23 -9.31 0.84
N ARG A 29 -6.89 -10.18 -0.12
CA ARG A 29 -7.22 -11.61 -0.09
C ARG A 29 -6.60 -12.32 1.12
N GLN A 30 -5.36 -11.99 1.48
CA GLN A 30 -4.71 -12.48 2.69
C GLN A 30 -5.52 -12.12 3.93
N TYR A 31 -5.89 -10.84 4.09
CA TYR A 31 -6.73 -10.41 5.21
C TYR A 31 -8.10 -11.14 5.25
N ASP A 32 -8.74 -11.33 4.11
CA ASP A 32 -10.06 -11.96 4.03
C ASP A 32 -10.03 -13.47 4.31
N ASN A 33 -8.93 -14.15 3.98
CA ASN A 33 -8.77 -15.58 4.21
C ASN A 33 -8.45 -15.94 5.67
N GLU A 34 -7.99 -14.97 6.47
CA GLU A 34 -7.68 -15.24 7.87
C GLU A 34 -8.95 -15.47 8.70
N SER A 35 -9.01 -16.65 9.31
CA SER A 35 -10.18 -17.08 10.10
C SER A 35 -10.21 -16.48 11.50
N THR A 36 -9.06 -16.07 12.04
CA THR A 36 -8.98 -15.45 13.37
C THR A 36 -8.65 -13.97 13.25
N THR A 37 -9.18 -13.17 14.17
CA THR A 37 -8.82 -11.75 14.26
C THR A 37 -7.36 -11.53 14.69
N ALA A 38 -6.73 -12.52 15.32
CA ALA A 38 -5.34 -12.45 15.76
C ALA A 38 -4.34 -12.58 14.60
N ASP A 39 -4.73 -13.31 13.55
CA ASP A 39 -3.91 -13.52 12.35
C ASP A 39 -4.17 -12.45 11.28
N LYS A 40 -5.27 -11.71 11.38
CA LYS A 40 -5.57 -10.60 10.48
C LYS A 40 -4.54 -9.46 10.59
N PRO A 41 -3.99 -9.00 9.45
CA PRO A 41 -3.18 -7.80 9.39
C PRO A 41 -3.92 -6.60 9.97
N GLN A 42 -3.35 -5.96 11.01
CA GLN A 42 -3.98 -4.83 11.69
C GLN A 42 -3.79 -3.49 10.96
N PHE A 43 -2.75 -3.41 10.13
CA PHE A 43 -2.46 -2.25 9.28
C PHE A 43 -1.52 -2.66 8.13
N LEU A 44 -1.34 -1.75 7.17
CA LEU A 44 -0.24 -1.75 6.23
C LEU A 44 0.74 -0.65 6.62
N PHE A 45 2.02 -1.00 6.75
CA PHE A 45 3.11 -0.03 6.87
C PHE A 45 3.79 0.15 5.53
N HIS A 46 3.56 1.31 4.91
CA HIS A 46 4.12 1.66 3.62
C HIS A 46 5.46 2.41 3.78
N LEU A 47 6.53 1.86 3.23
CA LEU A 47 7.91 2.29 3.40
C LEU A 47 8.34 3.37 2.38
N GLY A 48 7.40 4.18 1.90
CA GLY A 48 7.65 5.25 0.94
C GLY A 48 7.76 4.84 -0.53
N ASP A 49 8.10 5.83 -1.35
CA ASP A 49 8.13 5.81 -2.81
C ASP A 49 6.75 5.41 -3.38
N VAL A 50 5.73 6.15 -2.94
CA VAL A 50 4.32 5.99 -3.32
C VAL A 50 3.98 6.74 -4.61
N VAL A 51 4.72 7.80 -4.93
CA VAL A 51 4.49 8.60 -6.14
C VAL A 51 5.81 8.92 -6.83
N TYR A 52 5.94 8.53 -8.10
CA TYR A 52 7.02 9.01 -8.97
C TYR A 52 6.50 10.09 -9.91
N ASN A 53 6.78 11.37 -9.58
CA ASN A 53 6.82 12.57 -10.44
C ASN A 53 6.62 13.82 -9.57
N PHE A 54 7.69 14.25 -8.90
CA PHE A 54 7.76 15.55 -8.22
C PHE A 54 6.67 15.78 -7.14
N GLY A 55 6.23 14.71 -6.44
CA GLY A 55 5.17 14.79 -5.43
C GLY A 55 3.83 15.39 -5.90
N GLN A 56 3.55 15.42 -7.21
CA GLN A 56 2.33 16.08 -7.70
C GLN A 56 1.08 15.43 -7.10
N ALA A 57 0.26 16.24 -6.41
CA ALA A 57 -0.99 15.79 -5.79
C ALA A 57 -1.93 15.04 -6.75
N SER A 58 -1.85 15.32 -8.05
CA SER A 58 -2.61 14.65 -9.10
C SER A 58 -2.27 13.17 -9.27
N GLN A 59 -1.06 12.74 -8.90
CA GLN A 59 -0.58 11.37 -9.10
C GLN A 59 -0.88 10.44 -7.92
N TYR A 60 -1.13 11.01 -6.72
CA TYR A 60 -1.50 10.22 -5.54
C TYR A 60 -2.74 9.38 -5.74
N TYR A 61 -3.72 9.88 -6.51
CA TYR A 61 -4.93 9.12 -6.75
C TYR A 61 -4.64 7.81 -7.48
N ASP A 62 -3.89 7.87 -8.57
CA ASP A 62 -3.62 6.70 -9.40
C ASP A 62 -2.53 5.79 -8.83
N GLN A 63 -1.53 6.36 -8.16
CA GLN A 63 -0.36 5.63 -7.65
C GLN A 63 -0.48 5.21 -6.18
N PHE A 64 -1.44 5.72 -5.42
CA PHE A 64 -1.61 5.34 -4.01
C PHE A 64 -3.06 5.06 -3.62
N PHE A 65 -3.98 6.01 -3.81
CA PHE A 65 -5.36 5.81 -3.35
C PHE A 65 -6.10 4.72 -4.12
N SER A 66 -5.99 4.68 -5.45
CA SER A 66 -6.67 3.71 -6.31
C SER A 66 -6.21 2.26 -6.10
N PRO A 67 -4.90 1.97 -5.96
CA PRO A 67 -4.41 0.63 -5.62
C PRO A 67 -4.88 0.12 -4.26
N TYR A 68 -4.84 0.96 -3.22
CA TYR A 68 -5.16 0.55 -1.85
C TYR A 68 -6.62 0.79 -1.45
N LYS A 69 -7.49 1.26 -2.35
CA LYS A 69 -8.89 1.64 -2.05
C LYS A 69 -9.73 0.56 -1.35
N ASN A 70 -9.40 -0.71 -1.59
CA ASN A 70 -10.12 -1.87 -1.06
C ASN A 70 -9.38 -2.53 0.11
N TYR A 71 -8.20 -2.02 0.47
CA TYR A 71 -7.43 -2.60 1.57
C TYR A 71 -8.20 -2.39 2.89
N PRO A 72 -8.45 -3.46 3.68
CA PRO A 72 -9.47 -3.42 4.73
C PRO A 72 -9.00 -2.82 6.05
N ALA A 73 -7.73 -2.47 6.17
CA ALA A 73 -7.11 -1.97 7.39
C ALA A 73 -6.42 -0.61 7.17
N PRO A 74 -6.11 0.14 8.24
CA PRO A 74 -5.38 1.42 8.13
C PRO A 74 -4.05 1.28 7.36
N VAL A 75 -3.69 2.32 6.63
CA VAL A 75 -2.39 2.44 5.96
C VAL A 75 -1.60 3.57 6.63
N PHE A 76 -0.43 3.24 7.16
CA PHE A 76 0.53 4.21 7.68
C PHE A 76 1.70 4.29 6.71
N ALA A 77 2.00 5.47 6.19
CA ALA A 77 3.07 5.67 5.21
C ALA A 77 4.12 6.67 5.74
N ILE A 78 5.39 6.37 5.46
CA ILE A 78 6.50 7.32 5.57
C ILE A 78 6.92 7.76 4.15
N PRO A 79 7.45 8.98 3.97
CA PRO A 79 7.96 9.41 2.68
C PRO A 79 9.27 8.65 2.33
N GLY A 80 9.36 8.21 1.08
CA GLY A 80 10.59 7.71 0.47
C GLY A 80 11.39 8.84 -0.19
N ASN A 81 12.54 8.52 -0.78
CA ASN A 81 13.39 9.54 -1.39
C ASN A 81 12.77 10.15 -2.65
N HIS A 82 11.87 9.46 -3.33
CA HIS A 82 11.19 9.95 -4.54
C HIS A 82 9.88 10.70 -4.26
N ASP A 83 9.35 10.60 -3.03
CA ASP A 83 8.12 11.29 -2.64
C ASP A 83 8.32 12.79 -2.34
N ALA A 84 9.57 13.21 -2.16
CA ALA A 84 9.96 14.59 -1.85
C ALA A 84 10.85 15.25 -2.94
N ASP A 85 11.18 14.50 -4.00
CA ASP A 85 11.67 15.08 -5.26
C ASP A 85 10.59 15.99 -5.85
#